data_AF-A0AAW0MZM6-F1
#
_entry.id   AF-A0AAW0MZM6-F1
#
_cell.length_a   1.000
_cell.length_b   1.000
_cell.length_c   1.000
_cell.angle_alpha   90.00
_cell.angle_beta   90.00
_cell.angle_gamma   90.00
#
_symmetry.space_group_name_H-M   'P 1'
#
loop_
_entity.id
_entity.type
_entity.pdbx_description
1 polymer ?
#
loop_
_entity_poly.entity_id
_entity_poly.type
_entity_poly.pdbx_seq_one_letter_code
_entity_poly.pdbx_strand_id
1 'polypeptide(L)'
;MKEDSLCCWDKWAGHPHKAVSLNRENRREEIERREREREKREREKRERERREEEREERERERERERERETHLVVTSLGELRACSPAELAHTQLSSCSRLFFCFKRKQKPVPSLRCLVQSVPSSAMHALTAVCCVAVTGLSCLLCGVPSLLSPHAWISWLLLSSPEPSMPEAKSPQGVPYSDLPHIVNADGLHLFCRYWEPSSPPRALVFIAHGAGEHIGVYDDVAQRLLELQLLVFGHDHVGHGQSEGERMNIKDFQIYIRDVLQHVD
;
A
#
# COMPACT_ATOMS: atom_id res chain seq x y z
N MET A 1 70.54 73.63 24.22
CA MET A 1 71.43 72.65 23.56
C MET A 1 71.63 71.49 24.51
N LYS A 2 71.56 70.26 23.96
CA LYS A 2 71.69 68.91 24.55
C LYS A 2 70.37 68.32 25.08
N GLU A 3 69.69 67.53 24.24
CA GLU A 3 69.90 66.09 23.91
C GLU A 3 69.16 65.23 24.95
N ASP A 4 67.97 64.73 24.63
CA ASP A 4 67.63 63.56 23.79
C ASP A 4 67.66 62.22 24.53
N SER A 5 66.58 61.47 24.27
CA SER A 5 66.51 60.01 24.28
C SER A 5 66.49 59.32 25.63
N LEU A 6 65.30 59.11 26.19
CA LEU A 6 65.03 57.89 26.96
C LEU A 6 63.63 57.36 26.62
N CYS A 7 63.68 56.30 25.81
CA CYS A 7 62.73 55.21 25.63
C CYS A 7 61.25 55.50 25.36
N CYS A 8 60.92 55.58 24.06
CA CYS A 8 59.60 55.22 23.52
C CYS A 8 59.30 53.70 23.61
N TRP A 9 60.19 52.90 24.21
CA TRP A 9 60.08 51.43 24.28
C TRP A 9 59.13 50.89 25.36
N ASP A 10 58.91 51.63 26.46
CA ASP A 10 58.09 51.13 27.58
C ASP A 10 56.58 51.12 27.31
N LYS A 11 56.12 51.73 26.21
CA LYS A 11 54.70 51.69 25.81
C LYS A 11 54.32 50.52 24.91
N TRP A 12 55.29 49.70 24.46
CA TRP A 12 55.04 48.53 23.62
C TRP A 12 55.21 47.18 24.33
N ALA A 13 55.67 47.17 25.58
CA ALA A 13 55.73 45.96 26.40
C ALA A 13 54.34 45.63 26.96
N GLY A 14 53.43 45.16 26.11
CA GLY A 14 52.20 44.54 26.56
C GLY A 14 52.53 43.43 27.56
N HIS A 15 52.05 43.55 28.80
CA HIS A 15 52.39 42.66 29.91
C HIS A 15 52.18 41.18 29.52
N PRO A 16 53.25 40.37 29.37
CA PRO A 16 53.15 38.98 28.92
C PRO A 16 52.29 38.12 29.85
N HIS A 17 52.21 38.48 31.14
CA HIS A 17 51.32 37.84 32.11
C HIS A 17 49.83 37.95 31.77
N LYS A 18 49.36 39.08 31.22
CA LYS A 18 47.95 39.26 30.84
C LYS A 18 47.59 38.47 29.58
N ALA A 19 48.49 38.40 28.60
CA ALA A 19 48.29 37.59 27.40
C ALA A 19 48.29 36.08 27.71
N VAL A 20 49.14 35.64 28.63
CA VAL A 20 49.18 34.24 29.09
C VAL A 20 47.95 33.87 29.93
N SER A 21 47.45 34.77 30.78
CA SER A 21 46.23 34.53 31.55
C SER A 21 44.99 34.43 30.66
N LEU A 22 44.82 35.35 29.70
CA LEU A 22 43.72 35.33 28.73
C LEU A 22 43.72 34.04 27.88
N ASN A 23 44.91 33.57 27.47
CA ASN A 23 45.06 32.31 26.74
C ASN A 23 44.79 31.05 27.61
N ARG A 24 44.90 31.14 28.93
CA ARG A 24 44.50 30.05 29.84
C ARG A 24 43.00 30.03 30.06
N GLU A 25 42.37 31.21 30.16
CA GLU A 25 40.93 31.38 30.32
C GLU A 25 40.16 30.94 29.07
N ASN A 26 40.57 31.42 27.87
CA ASN A 26 39.98 30.98 26.61
C ASN A 26 40.06 29.46 26.40
N ARG A 27 41.18 28.83 26.83
CA ARG A 27 41.32 27.36 26.79
C ARG A 27 40.37 26.65 27.76
N ARG A 28 40.10 27.23 28.93
CA ARG A 28 39.12 26.67 29.88
C ARG A 28 37.71 26.76 29.32
N GLU A 29 37.32 27.91 28.78
CA GLU A 29 36.00 28.09 28.15
C GLU A 29 35.80 27.13 26.96
N GLU A 30 36.84 26.92 26.14
CA GLU A 30 36.75 25.97 25.03
C GLU A 30 36.59 24.52 25.51
N ILE A 31 37.29 24.12 26.59
CA ILE A 31 37.14 22.81 27.22
C ILE A 31 35.71 22.65 27.77
N GLU A 32 35.20 23.62 28.52
CA GLU A 32 33.84 23.59 29.06
C GLU A 32 32.79 23.55 27.95
N ARG A 33 32.99 24.28 26.84
CA ARG A 33 32.10 24.23 25.68
C ARG A 33 32.09 22.84 25.06
N ARG A 34 33.25 22.21 24.89
CA ARG A 34 33.37 20.84 24.36
C ARG A 34 32.73 19.81 25.29
N GLU A 35 32.86 19.98 26.61
CA GLU A 35 32.20 19.13 27.60
C GLU A 35 30.67 19.27 27.54
N ARG A 36 30.14 20.51 27.50
CA ARG A 36 28.70 20.75 27.34
C ARG A 36 28.16 20.18 26.02
N GLU A 37 28.90 20.34 24.92
CA GLU A 37 28.52 19.75 23.62
C GLU A 37 28.54 18.21 23.67
N ARG A 38 29.51 17.62 24.37
CA ARG A 38 29.58 16.16 24.57
C ARG A 38 28.40 15.66 25.40
N GLU A 39 28.10 16.30 26.53
CA GLU A 39 26.96 15.96 27.39
C GLU A 39 25.64 16.08 26.64
N LYS A 40 25.47 17.14 25.83
CA LYS A 40 24.30 17.32 24.97
C LYS A 40 24.15 16.16 23.98
N ARG A 41 25.22 15.76 23.29
CA ARG A 41 25.20 14.61 22.36
C ARG A 41 24.90 13.30 23.07
N GLU A 42 25.45 13.08 24.27
CA GLU A 42 25.16 11.88 25.07
C GLU A 42 23.69 11.85 25.52
N ARG A 43 23.12 13.00 25.90
CA ARG A 43 21.70 13.12 26.24
C ARG A 43 20.79 12.84 25.04
N GLU A 44 21.09 13.44 23.89
CA GLU A 44 20.36 13.21 22.63
C GLU A 44 20.44 11.73 22.21
N LYS A 45 21.62 11.10 22.37
CA LYS A 45 21.82 9.68 22.10
C LYS A 45 20.95 8.81 23.02
N ARG A 46 20.97 9.04 24.33
CA ARG A 46 20.13 8.30 25.30
C ARG A 46 18.64 8.49 25.05
N GLU A 47 18.22 9.69 24.62
CA GLU A 47 16.83 9.95 24.27
C GLU A 47 16.42 9.21 22.99
N ARG A 48 17.31 9.14 21.99
CA ARG A 48 17.09 8.35 20.79
C ARG A 48 16.99 6.85 21.09
N GLU A 49 17.92 6.32 21.90
CA GLU A 49 17.91 4.91 22.33
C GLU A 49 16.62 4.59 23.08
N ARG A 50 16.19 5.45 24.03
CA ARG A 50 14.92 5.25 24.74
C ARG A 50 13.71 5.24 23.80
N ARG A 51 13.66 6.14 22.81
CA ARG A 51 12.58 6.17 21.81
C ARG A 51 12.58 4.93 20.91
N GLU A 52 13.75 4.37 20.64
CA GLU A 52 13.91 3.13 19.87
C GLU A 52 13.45 1.92 20.68
N GLU A 53 13.86 1.82 21.95
CA GLU A 53 13.37 0.80 22.89
C GLU A 53 11.85 0.86 23.08
N GLU A 54 11.28 2.06 23.30
CA GLU A 54 9.83 2.25 23.40
C GLU A 54 9.10 1.84 22.11
N ARG A 55 9.72 2.04 20.94
CA ARG A 55 9.16 1.62 19.65
C ARG A 55 9.18 0.10 19.52
N GLU A 56 10.30 -0.54 19.84
CA GLU A 56 10.44 -2.00 19.81
C GLU A 56 9.48 -2.67 20.80
N GLU A 57 9.30 -2.11 21.99
CA GLU A 57 8.37 -2.66 22.99
C GLU A 57 6.93 -2.61 22.48
N ARG A 58 6.51 -1.49 21.89
CA ARG A 58 5.18 -1.35 21.26
C ARG A 58 4.98 -2.33 20.11
N GLU A 59 6.02 -2.61 19.34
CA GLU A 59 5.97 -3.57 18.23
C GLU A 59 5.80 -5.01 18.74
N ARG A 60 6.55 -5.39 19.78
CA ARG A 60 6.41 -6.69 20.46
C ARG A 60 5.03 -6.86 21.10
N GLU A 61 4.46 -5.79 21.68
CA GLU A 61 3.11 -5.84 22.25
C GLU A 61 2.05 -6.09 21.16
N ARG A 62 2.13 -5.38 20.02
CA ARG A 62 1.24 -5.59 18.87
C ARG A 62 1.36 -7.00 18.30
N GLU A 63 2.57 -7.54 18.23
CA GLU A 63 2.80 -8.92 17.79
C GLU A 63 2.12 -9.93 18.73
N ARG A 64 2.28 -9.78 20.05
CA ARG A 64 1.59 -10.62 21.03
C ARG A 64 0.07 -10.51 20.95
N GLU A 65 -0.46 -9.32 20.67
CA GLU A 65 -1.91 -9.12 20.47
C GLU A 65 -2.38 -9.88 19.23
N ARG A 66 -1.67 -9.78 18.10
CA ARG A 66 -1.96 -10.55 16.87
C ARG A 66 -1.89 -12.05 17.08
N GLU A 67 -0.89 -12.55 17.81
CA GLU A 67 -0.77 -13.97 18.16
C GLU A 67 -1.97 -14.44 18.99
N ARG A 68 -2.41 -13.63 19.96
CA ARG A 68 -3.59 -13.94 20.78
C ARG A 68 -4.87 -13.96 19.96
N GLU A 69 -5.09 -12.97 19.11
CA GLU A 69 -6.26 -12.93 18.21
C GLU A 69 -6.26 -14.13 17.26
N THR A 70 -5.10 -14.46 16.69
CA THR A 70 -4.93 -15.64 15.84
C THR A 70 -5.23 -16.92 16.59
N HIS A 71 -4.71 -17.08 17.80
CA HIS A 71 -4.98 -18.23 18.64
C HIS A 71 -6.49 -18.35 18.94
N LEU A 72 -7.16 -17.25 19.32
CA LEU A 72 -8.60 -17.23 19.55
C LEU A 72 -9.40 -17.67 18.31
N VAL A 73 -9.02 -17.18 17.12
CA VAL A 73 -9.67 -17.52 15.85
C VAL A 73 -9.41 -18.99 15.49
N VAL A 74 -8.17 -19.45 15.58
CA VAL A 74 -7.80 -20.84 15.27
C VAL A 74 -8.43 -21.81 16.26
N THR A 75 -8.46 -21.49 17.56
CA THR A 75 -9.13 -22.33 18.58
C THR A 75 -10.63 -22.39 18.34
N SER A 76 -11.30 -21.26 18.11
CA SER A 76 -12.75 -21.26 17.83
C SER A 76 -13.10 -22.01 16.53
N LEU A 77 -12.30 -21.86 15.46
CA LEU A 77 -12.43 -22.65 14.23
C LEU A 77 -12.10 -24.15 14.45
N GLY A 78 -11.19 -24.45 15.38
CA GLY A 78 -10.86 -25.80 15.83
C GLY A 78 -11.99 -26.46 16.62
N GLU A 79 -12.68 -25.72 17.48
CA GLU A 79 -13.86 -26.22 18.22
C GLU A 79 -15.02 -26.53 17.28
N LEU A 80 -15.20 -25.73 16.20
CA LEU A 80 -16.15 -26.04 15.13
C LEU A 80 -15.83 -27.36 14.39
N ARG A 81 -14.61 -27.89 14.49
CA ARG A 81 -14.22 -29.23 14.01
C ARG A 81 -14.85 -30.35 14.85
N ALA A 82 -15.15 -30.09 16.13
CA ALA A 82 -15.67 -31.08 17.07
C ALA A 82 -17.21 -31.14 17.11
N CYS A 83 -17.90 -30.10 16.66
CA CYS A 83 -19.36 -30.09 16.58
C CYS A 83 -19.88 -30.88 15.37
N SER A 84 -20.89 -31.72 15.60
CA SER A 84 -21.62 -32.38 14.52
C SER A 84 -22.44 -31.36 13.71
N PRO A 85 -22.79 -31.64 12.43
CA PRO A 85 -23.59 -30.73 11.61
C PRO A 85 -24.96 -30.33 12.22
N ALA A 86 -25.47 -31.09 13.19
CA ALA A 86 -26.74 -30.86 13.86
C ALA A 86 -26.68 -29.83 15.00
N GLU A 87 -25.51 -29.58 15.60
CA GLU A 87 -25.34 -28.69 16.76
C GLU A 87 -25.10 -27.22 16.38
N LEU A 88 -24.74 -26.97 15.12
CA LEU A 88 -24.37 -25.64 14.60
C LEU A 88 -25.57 -24.68 14.37
N ALA A 89 -26.80 -25.10 14.65
CA ALA A 89 -27.99 -24.27 14.44
C ALA A 89 -28.30 -23.30 15.60
N HIS A 90 -27.65 -23.43 16.76
CA HIS A 90 -28.07 -22.72 17.99
C HIS A 90 -27.02 -21.84 18.67
N THR A 91 -25.79 -21.73 18.15
CA THR A 91 -24.73 -20.94 18.79
C THR A 91 -24.66 -19.51 18.23
N GLN A 92 -25.31 -18.57 18.92
CA GLN A 92 -25.04 -17.14 18.78
C GLN A 92 -23.65 -16.84 19.35
N LEU A 93 -22.70 -16.48 18.49
CA LEU A 93 -21.39 -15.96 18.87
C LEU A 93 -21.57 -14.53 19.43
N SER A 94 -21.65 -14.46 20.75
CA SER A 94 -21.60 -13.22 21.52
C SER A 94 -20.14 -12.81 21.75
N SER A 95 -19.78 -11.65 21.20
CA SER A 95 -18.76 -10.73 21.69
C SER A 95 -17.29 -11.15 21.61
N CYS A 96 -16.64 -10.86 20.47
CA CYS A 96 -15.23 -10.46 20.43
C CYS A 96 -15.03 -9.44 19.30
N SER A 97 -15.00 -8.17 19.67
CA SER A 97 -14.87 -7.03 18.77
C SER A 97 -13.45 -6.92 18.22
N ARG A 98 -13.28 -7.17 16.90
CA ARG A 98 -12.37 -6.48 15.95
C ARG A 98 -12.19 -7.19 14.61
N LEU A 99 -12.69 -8.42 14.46
CA LEU A 99 -12.68 -9.14 13.19
C LEU A 99 -14.12 -9.37 12.71
N PHE A 100 -14.52 -8.64 11.67
CA PHE A 100 -15.76 -8.94 10.94
C PHE A 100 -15.53 -10.21 10.10
N PHE A 101 -15.88 -11.37 10.66
CA PHE A 101 -15.82 -12.64 9.93
C PHE A 101 -17.11 -12.85 9.12
N CYS A 102 -16.97 -12.94 7.79
CA CYS A 102 -18.04 -13.45 6.93
C CYS A 102 -17.79 -14.95 6.64
N PHE A 103 -18.59 -15.83 7.22
CA PHE A 103 -18.50 -17.28 7.01
C PHE A 103 -19.50 -17.72 5.94
N LYS A 104 -19.06 -17.94 4.70
CA LYS A 104 -19.90 -18.51 3.63
C LYS A 104 -19.67 -20.02 3.54
N ARG A 105 -20.67 -20.82 3.92
CA ARG A 105 -20.65 -22.28 3.80
C ARG A 105 -20.82 -22.65 2.31
N LYS A 106 -19.83 -23.32 1.70
CA LYS A 106 -19.95 -23.79 0.30
C LYS A 106 -21.11 -24.77 0.16
N GLN A 107 -22.11 -24.41 -0.63
CA GLN A 107 -22.96 -25.40 -1.29
C GLN A 107 -22.13 -26.12 -2.39
N LYS A 108 -22.54 -27.36 -2.68
CA LYS A 108 -21.84 -28.42 -3.45
C LYS A 108 -21.08 -27.96 -4.70
N PRO A 109 -20.01 -28.68 -5.11
CA PRO A 109 -19.18 -28.30 -6.25
C PRO A 109 -19.97 -28.40 -7.55
N VAL A 110 -20.17 -27.26 -8.20
CA VAL A 110 -20.46 -27.18 -9.63
C VAL A 110 -19.14 -27.33 -10.40
N PRO A 111 -19.13 -28.08 -11.52
CA PRO A 111 -17.90 -28.34 -12.27
C PRO A 111 -17.37 -27.04 -12.87
N SER A 112 -16.06 -26.99 -13.04
CA SER A 112 -15.27 -25.88 -13.59
C SER A 112 -15.96 -25.16 -14.74
N LEU A 113 -16.54 -24.00 -14.45
CA LEU A 113 -16.79 -22.97 -15.43
C LEU A 113 -15.56 -22.07 -15.43
N ARG A 114 -14.65 -22.34 -16.37
CA ARG A 114 -14.00 -21.25 -17.09
C ARG A 114 -15.14 -20.34 -17.61
N CYS A 115 -15.50 -19.32 -16.85
CA CYS A 115 -16.05 -18.10 -17.40
C CYS A 115 -14.82 -17.31 -17.86
N LEU A 116 -14.46 -17.16 -19.13
CA LEU A 116 -15.33 -16.89 -20.28
C LEU A 116 -16.34 -15.77 -20.01
N VAL A 117 -15.98 -14.82 -19.15
CA VAL A 117 -16.30 -13.42 -19.46
C VAL A 117 -15.21 -13.01 -20.41
N GLN A 118 -15.53 -13.12 -21.69
CA GLN A 118 -14.78 -12.52 -22.76
C GLN A 118 -14.58 -11.05 -22.39
N SER A 119 -13.35 -10.71 -22.02
CA SER A 119 -12.74 -9.50 -22.51
C SER A 119 -12.95 -9.53 -24.02
N VAL A 120 -13.98 -8.85 -24.49
CA VAL A 120 -14.09 -8.54 -25.92
C VAL A 120 -12.87 -7.67 -26.17
N PRO A 121 -11.83 -8.15 -26.86
CA PRO A 121 -10.68 -7.31 -27.11
C PRO A 121 -11.20 -6.11 -27.91
N SER A 122 -10.69 -4.91 -27.61
CA SER A 122 -11.12 -3.67 -28.29
C SER A 122 -11.05 -3.79 -29.83
N SER A 123 -10.24 -4.72 -30.34
CA SER A 123 -10.17 -5.12 -31.75
C SER A 123 -11.47 -5.69 -32.35
N ALA A 124 -12.32 -6.38 -31.56
CA ALA A 124 -13.58 -6.95 -32.03
C ALA A 124 -14.70 -5.91 -32.16
N MET A 125 -14.69 -4.87 -31.32
CA MET A 125 -15.56 -3.69 -31.47
C MET A 125 -15.17 -2.89 -32.73
N HIS A 126 -13.87 -2.74 -33.00
CA HIS A 126 -13.39 -2.05 -34.21
C HIS A 126 -13.73 -2.81 -35.50
N ALA A 127 -13.75 -4.14 -35.48
CA ALA A 127 -14.14 -4.95 -36.63
C ALA A 127 -15.62 -4.79 -37.00
N LEU A 128 -16.52 -4.76 -36.01
CA LEU A 128 -17.96 -4.54 -36.24
C LEU A 128 -18.26 -3.11 -36.73
N THR A 129 -17.57 -2.11 -36.19
CA THR A 129 -17.70 -0.71 -36.64
C THR A 129 -17.15 -0.54 -38.06
N ALA A 130 -16.02 -1.17 -38.39
CA ALA A 130 -15.45 -1.15 -39.75
C ALA A 130 -16.38 -1.81 -40.78
N VAL A 131 -17.00 -2.94 -40.45
CA VAL A 131 -17.94 -3.64 -41.34
C VAL A 131 -19.21 -2.82 -41.58
N CYS A 132 -19.74 -2.13 -40.56
CA CYS A 132 -20.87 -1.20 -40.73
C CYS A 132 -20.52 0.01 -41.60
N CYS A 133 -19.34 0.61 -41.41
CA CYS A 133 -18.90 1.77 -42.21
C CYS A 133 -18.71 1.41 -43.69
N VAL A 134 -18.19 0.21 -44.00
CA VAL A 134 -18.03 -0.28 -45.39
C VAL A 134 -19.40 -0.57 -46.03
N ALA A 135 -20.37 -1.09 -45.27
CA ALA A 135 -21.72 -1.32 -45.78
C ALA A 135 -22.47 -0.02 -46.09
N VAL A 136 -22.36 0.99 -45.22
CA VAL A 136 -23.01 2.31 -45.43
C VAL A 136 -22.36 3.08 -46.58
N THR A 137 -21.04 3.01 -46.73
CA THR A 137 -20.33 3.63 -47.87
C THR A 137 -20.56 2.88 -49.18
N GLY A 138 -20.66 1.54 -49.15
CA GLY A 138 -20.99 0.73 -50.31
C GLY A 138 -22.40 0.99 -50.85
N LEU A 139 -23.40 1.10 -49.95
CA LEU A 139 -24.79 1.37 -50.33
C LEU A 139 -24.98 2.81 -50.87
N SER A 140 -24.20 3.77 -50.36
CA SER A 140 -24.16 5.15 -50.87
C SER A 140 -23.52 5.25 -52.27
N CYS A 141 -22.46 4.49 -52.55
CA CYS A 141 -21.83 4.44 -53.88
C CYS A 141 -22.76 3.81 -54.95
N LEU A 142 -23.58 2.83 -54.55
CA LEU A 142 -24.55 2.17 -55.45
C LEU A 142 -25.71 3.09 -55.88
N LEU A 143 -26.06 4.09 -55.07
CA LEU A 143 -27.16 5.01 -55.36
C LEU A 143 -26.69 6.31 -56.05
N CYS A 144 -25.44 6.73 -55.86
CA CYS A 144 -24.98 8.07 -56.24
C CYS A 144 -23.96 8.13 -57.39
N GLY A 145 -23.41 6.99 -57.84
CA GLY A 145 -22.62 6.93 -59.08
C GLY A 145 -21.32 7.75 -59.11
N VAL A 146 -20.79 8.19 -57.97
CA VAL A 146 -19.53 8.95 -57.90
C VAL A 146 -18.47 8.20 -57.07
N PRO A 147 -17.25 8.00 -57.58
CA PRO A 147 -16.17 7.38 -56.83
C PRO A 147 -15.65 8.35 -55.75
N SER A 148 -16.03 8.09 -54.50
CA SER A 148 -15.67 8.83 -53.28
C SER A 148 -14.18 8.73 -52.89
N LEU A 149 -13.27 8.45 -53.81
CA LEU A 149 -11.85 8.19 -53.50
C LEU A 149 -10.98 9.46 -53.44
N LEU A 150 -11.58 10.65 -53.56
CA LEU A 150 -10.86 11.93 -53.54
C LEU A 150 -11.44 12.94 -52.52
N SER A 151 -12.20 12.49 -51.51
CA SER A 151 -12.60 13.39 -50.42
C SER A 151 -11.50 13.42 -49.34
N PRO A 152 -10.87 14.58 -49.06
CA PRO A 152 -9.86 14.73 -48.01
C PRO A 152 -10.38 14.33 -46.62
N HIS A 153 -11.71 14.36 -46.43
CA HIS A 153 -12.36 13.99 -45.17
C HIS A 153 -12.27 12.49 -44.87
N ALA A 154 -12.25 11.63 -45.91
CA ALA A 154 -12.09 10.19 -45.72
C ALA A 154 -10.67 9.83 -45.25
N TRP A 155 -9.67 10.56 -45.75
CA TRP A 155 -8.27 10.43 -45.32
C TRP A 155 -8.07 10.93 -43.89
N ILE A 156 -8.66 12.07 -43.53
CA ILE A 156 -8.59 12.61 -42.16
C ILE A 156 -9.32 11.70 -41.17
N SER A 157 -10.48 11.14 -41.53
CA SER A 157 -11.21 10.19 -40.69
C SER A 157 -10.45 8.87 -40.50
N TRP A 158 -9.75 8.38 -41.52
CA TRP A 158 -8.91 7.19 -41.41
C TRP A 158 -7.64 7.46 -40.59
N LEU A 159 -7.03 8.65 -40.70
CA LEU A 159 -5.87 9.05 -39.88
C LEU A 159 -6.24 9.22 -38.40
N LEU A 160 -7.42 9.79 -38.11
CA LEU A 160 -7.91 9.95 -36.73
C LEU A 160 -8.30 8.59 -36.11
N LEU A 161 -8.82 7.65 -36.90
CA LEU A 161 -9.16 6.30 -36.42
C LEU A 161 -7.95 5.35 -36.33
N SER A 162 -6.86 5.65 -37.05
CA SER A 162 -5.60 4.88 -37.01
C SER A 162 -4.55 5.46 -36.06
N SER A 163 -4.88 6.56 -35.38
CA SER A 163 -4.02 7.07 -34.32
C SER A 163 -4.06 6.06 -33.18
N PRO A 164 -2.93 5.49 -32.74
CA PRO A 164 -2.92 4.65 -31.54
C PRO A 164 -3.49 5.52 -30.42
N GLU A 165 -4.61 5.09 -29.85
CA GLU A 165 -5.13 5.63 -28.59
C GLU A 165 -3.93 5.81 -27.65
N PRO A 166 -3.69 7.00 -27.10
CA PRO A 166 -2.59 7.19 -26.16
C PRO A 166 -2.79 6.16 -25.07
N SER A 167 -1.88 5.17 -25.01
CA SER A 167 -1.95 4.10 -24.01
C SER A 167 -2.03 4.78 -22.66
N MET A 168 -3.21 4.69 -22.03
CA MET A 168 -3.44 5.26 -20.71
C MET A 168 -2.27 4.85 -19.81
N PRO A 169 -1.70 5.78 -19.03
CA PRO A 169 -0.55 5.45 -18.19
C PRO A 169 -0.93 4.24 -17.34
N GLU A 170 -0.13 3.18 -17.46
CA GLU A 170 -0.33 1.93 -16.75
C GLU A 170 -0.43 2.23 -15.25
N ALA A 171 -1.53 1.79 -14.62
CA ALA A 171 -1.75 2.00 -13.20
C ALA A 171 -0.68 1.25 -12.39
N LYS A 172 -0.08 1.94 -11.42
CA LYS A 172 1.02 1.44 -10.60
C LYS A 172 0.67 1.59 -9.13
N SER A 173 1.15 0.64 -8.33
CA SER A 173 1.14 0.75 -6.88
C SER A 173 1.95 2.00 -6.46
N PRO A 174 1.73 2.53 -5.25
CA PRO A 174 2.50 3.68 -4.77
C PRO A 174 4.01 3.41 -4.58
N GLN A 175 4.43 2.14 -4.65
CA GLN A 175 5.83 1.70 -4.68
C GLN A 175 6.41 1.67 -6.12
N GLY A 176 5.59 1.96 -7.13
CA GLY A 176 5.99 2.01 -8.54
C GLY A 176 5.85 0.69 -9.30
N VAL A 177 5.25 -0.34 -8.70
CA VAL A 177 5.05 -1.65 -9.34
C VAL A 177 3.76 -1.63 -10.15
N PRO A 178 3.75 -2.01 -11.44
CA PRO A 178 2.52 -2.10 -12.23
C PRO A 178 1.49 -3.05 -11.62
N TYR A 179 0.22 -2.66 -11.61
CA TYR A 179 -0.84 -3.57 -11.16
C TYR A 179 -1.07 -4.73 -12.11
N SER A 180 -0.63 -4.64 -13.36
CA SER A 180 -0.59 -5.76 -14.31
C SER A 180 0.24 -6.94 -13.80
N ASP A 181 1.23 -6.69 -12.95
CA ASP A 181 2.12 -7.69 -12.35
C ASP A 181 1.67 -8.15 -10.96
N LEU A 182 0.65 -7.51 -10.37
CA LEU A 182 0.19 -7.76 -9.01
C LEU A 182 -1.25 -8.29 -9.00
N PRO A 183 -1.60 -9.25 -8.12
CA PRO A 183 -2.99 -9.56 -7.87
C PRO A 183 -3.69 -8.31 -7.34
N HIS A 184 -4.78 -7.91 -7.99
CA HIS A 184 -5.53 -6.72 -7.60
C HIS A 184 -6.99 -6.80 -8.03
N ILE A 185 -7.82 -5.98 -7.40
CA ILE A 185 -9.19 -5.67 -7.85
C ILE A 185 -9.31 -4.18 -8.09
N VAL A 186 -10.28 -3.77 -8.90
CA VAL A 186 -10.65 -2.35 -9.07
C VAL A 186 -11.94 -2.11 -8.29
N ASN A 187 -11.92 -1.20 -7.32
CA ASN A 187 -13.10 -0.93 -6.49
C ASN A 187 -14.15 -0.10 -7.24
N ALA A 188 -15.31 0.13 -6.61
CA ALA A 188 -16.39 0.92 -7.20
C ALA A 188 -16.03 2.39 -7.53
N ASP A 189 -14.94 2.92 -6.95
CA ASP A 189 -14.44 4.27 -7.23
C ASP A 189 -13.37 4.28 -8.35
N GLY A 190 -13.09 3.13 -8.96
CA GLY A 190 -12.08 2.98 -10.01
C GLY A 190 -10.64 2.89 -9.50
N LEU A 191 -10.44 2.67 -8.20
CA LEU A 191 -9.12 2.55 -7.58
C LEU A 191 -8.65 1.10 -7.55
N HIS A 192 -7.37 0.90 -7.86
CA HIS A 192 -6.73 -0.41 -7.76
C HIS A 192 -6.40 -0.75 -6.31
N LEU A 193 -6.90 -1.90 -5.85
CA LEU A 193 -6.62 -2.47 -4.53
C LEU A 193 -5.74 -3.70 -4.68
N PHE A 194 -4.57 -3.69 -4.05
CA PHE A 194 -3.67 -4.84 -4.02
C PHE A 194 -4.30 -5.98 -3.23
N CYS A 195 -4.28 -7.18 -3.80
CA CYS A 195 -4.84 -8.39 -3.21
C CYS A 195 -3.75 -9.39 -2.84
N ARG A 196 -4.04 -10.20 -1.81
CA ARG A 196 -3.20 -11.34 -1.44
C ARG A 196 -4.06 -12.56 -1.19
N TYR A 197 -3.59 -13.70 -1.69
CA TYR A 197 -4.28 -14.98 -1.60
C TYR A 197 -3.31 -16.03 -1.07
N TRP A 198 -3.79 -16.84 -0.14
CA TRP A 198 -3.12 -18.01 0.37
C TRP A 198 -4.05 -19.19 0.12
N GLU A 199 -3.65 -20.04 -0.82
CA GLU A 199 -4.46 -21.18 -1.26
C GLU A 199 -3.92 -22.49 -0.66
N PRO A 200 -4.79 -23.34 -0.08
CA PRO A 200 -4.37 -24.62 0.44
C PRO A 200 -4.23 -25.66 -0.69
N SER A 201 -3.44 -26.70 -0.46
CA SER A 201 -3.11 -27.72 -1.49
C SER A 201 -4.27 -28.60 -1.95
N SER A 202 -5.36 -28.63 -1.18
CA SER A 202 -6.58 -29.41 -1.47
C SER A 202 -7.79 -28.47 -1.47
N PRO A 203 -8.96 -28.87 -2.01
CA PRO A 203 -10.12 -28.00 -2.09
C PRO A 203 -10.46 -27.34 -0.74
N PRO A 204 -10.60 -25.99 -0.70
CA PRO A 204 -10.79 -25.29 0.57
C PRO A 204 -12.15 -25.60 1.18
N ARG A 205 -12.17 -25.80 2.50
CA ARG A 205 -13.38 -26.10 3.29
C ARG A 205 -14.25 -24.87 3.49
N ALA A 206 -13.62 -23.71 3.62
CA ALA A 206 -14.25 -22.41 3.71
C ALA A 206 -13.26 -21.32 3.23
N LEU A 207 -13.78 -20.11 3.10
CA LEU A 207 -13.00 -18.91 2.75
C LEU A 207 -12.89 -18.03 4.01
N VAL A 208 -11.74 -17.39 4.20
CA VAL A 208 -11.51 -16.43 5.28
C VAL A 208 -10.94 -15.15 4.69
N PHE A 209 -11.66 -14.04 4.88
CA PHE A 209 -11.17 -12.71 4.54
C PHE A 209 -10.41 -12.13 5.75
N ILE A 210 -9.21 -11.60 5.51
CA ILE A 210 -8.45 -10.83 6.51
C ILE A 210 -8.58 -9.33 6.21
N ALA A 211 -9.17 -8.59 7.15
CA ALA A 211 -9.19 -7.13 7.15
C ALA A 211 -8.08 -6.61 8.08
N HIS A 212 -7.15 -5.81 7.54
CA HIS A 212 -6.04 -5.29 8.33
C HIS A 212 -6.40 -4.00 9.09
N GLY A 213 -5.60 -3.65 10.10
CA GLY A 213 -5.79 -2.44 10.90
C GLY A 213 -5.33 -1.14 10.21
N ALA A 214 -5.58 -0.02 10.87
CA ALA A 214 -5.15 1.30 10.42
C ALA A 214 -3.61 1.42 10.42
N GLY A 215 -3.04 1.90 9.32
CA GLY A 215 -1.59 2.07 9.18
C GLY A 215 -0.81 0.77 8.93
N GLU A 216 -1.51 -0.35 8.79
CA GLU A 216 -0.95 -1.65 8.42
C GLU A 216 -1.24 -1.96 6.94
N HIS A 217 -0.90 -3.17 6.51
CA HIS A 217 -1.24 -3.71 5.20
C HIS A 217 -1.33 -5.25 5.29
N ILE A 218 -1.97 -5.89 4.30
CA ILE A 218 -2.31 -7.33 4.29
C ILE A 218 -1.08 -8.24 4.43
N GLY A 219 0.10 -7.75 4.03
CA GLY A 219 1.33 -8.53 4.10
C GLY A 219 1.82 -8.83 5.52
N VAL A 220 1.35 -8.08 6.52
CA VAL A 220 1.67 -8.31 7.93
C VAL A 220 1.06 -9.63 8.45
N TYR A 221 0.06 -10.19 7.75
CA TYR A 221 -0.71 -11.35 8.20
C TYR A 221 -0.25 -12.67 7.58
N ASP A 222 0.95 -12.73 7.00
CA ASP A 222 1.48 -13.95 6.38
C ASP A 222 1.47 -15.15 7.35
N ASP A 223 1.96 -14.97 8.58
CA ASP A 223 2.01 -16.05 9.58
C ASP A 223 0.61 -16.54 9.98
N VAL A 224 -0.33 -15.60 10.14
CA VAL A 224 -1.74 -15.90 10.45
C VAL A 224 -2.38 -16.70 9.33
N ALA A 225 -2.16 -16.27 8.09
CA ALA A 225 -2.69 -16.96 6.92
C ALA A 225 -2.13 -18.38 6.80
N GLN A 226 -0.84 -18.61 7.09
CA GLN A 226 -0.25 -19.95 7.11
C GLN A 226 -0.92 -20.87 8.14
N ARG A 227 -1.21 -20.39 9.36
CA ARG A 227 -1.94 -21.19 10.36
C ARG A 227 -3.35 -21.55 9.92
N LEU A 228 -4.03 -20.65 9.22
CA LEU A 228 -5.37 -20.92 8.67
C LEU A 228 -5.32 -21.88 7.48
N LEU A 229 -4.25 -21.86 6.67
CA LEU A 229 -4.01 -22.84 5.62
C LEU A 229 -3.90 -24.27 6.18
N GLU A 230 -3.26 -24.45 7.35
CA GLU A 230 -3.17 -25.75 8.04
C GLU A 230 -4.56 -26.33 8.38
N LEU A 231 -5.60 -25.48 8.48
CA LEU A 231 -7.00 -25.88 8.68
C LEU A 231 -7.77 -26.17 7.38
N GLN A 232 -7.10 -26.13 6.23
CA GLN A 232 -7.67 -26.28 4.89
C GLN A 232 -8.64 -25.14 4.51
N LEU A 233 -8.31 -23.91 4.90
CA LEU A 233 -9.06 -22.71 4.57
C LEU A 233 -8.36 -21.96 3.44
N LEU A 234 -9.10 -21.37 2.51
CA LEU A 234 -8.53 -20.38 1.58
C LEU A 234 -8.58 -19.03 2.28
N VAL A 235 -7.42 -18.40 2.44
CA VAL A 235 -7.32 -17.08 3.06
C VAL A 235 -7.08 -16.06 1.97
N PHE A 236 -7.76 -14.93 2.06
CA PHE A 236 -7.60 -13.85 1.10
C PHE A 236 -7.81 -12.52 1.80
N GLY A 237 -7.29 -11.46 1.19
CA GLY A 237 -7.45 -10.10 1.68
C GLY A 237 -6.98 -9.10 0.65
N HIS A 238 -7.25 -7.83 0.92
CA HIS A 238 -6.70 -6.73 0.13
C HIS A 238 -6.13 -5.65 1.06
N ASP A 239 -5.23 -4.83 0.53
CA ASP A 239 -4.87 -3.58 1.16
C ASP A 239 -6.03 -2.60 1.01
N HIS A 240 -6.54 -2.08 2.11
CA HIS A 240 -7.60 -1.08 2.11
C HIS A 240 -7.16 0.18 1.34
N VAL A 241 -8.11 0.91 0.77
CA VAL A 241 -7.79 2.17 0.07
C VAL A 241 -6.93 3.09 0.95
N GLY A 242 -5.88 3.66 0.36
CA GLY A 242 -4.90 4.50 1.05
C GLY A 242 -3.86 3.75 1.88
N HIS A 243 -3.84 2.41 1.86
CA HIS A 243 -2.89 1.57 2.61
C HIS A 243 -2.02 0.70 1.69
N GLY A 244 -0.90 0.24 2.24
CA GLY A 244 -0.02 -0.75 1.62
C GLY A 244 0.31 -0.46 0.15
N GLN A 245 0.01 -1.42 -0.72
CA GLN A 245 0.23 -1.32 -2.16
C GLN A 245 -0.99 -0.82 -2.92
N SER A 246 -2.14 -0.59 -2.28
CA SER A 246 -3.35 -0.04 -2.89
C SER A 246 -3.25 1.45 -3.18
N GLU A 247 -4.04 1.90 -4.16
CA GLU A 247 -4.23 3.32 -4.49
C GLU A 247 -4.99 4.07 -3.39
N GLY A 248 -5.05 5.40 -3.53
CA GLY A 248 -5.70 6.31 -2.61
C GLY A 248 -4.71 7.15 -1.81
N GLU A 249 -5.17 8.32 -1.35
CA GLU A 249 -4.39 9.19 -0.48
C GLU A 249 -4.08 8.48 0.85
N ARG A 250 -2.82 8.60 1.31
CA ARG A 250 -2.34 7.81 2.45
C ARG A 250 -3.09 8.13 3.73
N MET A 251 -3.62 7.08 4.36
CA MET A 251 -4.37 7.17 5.61
C MET A 251 -5.53 8.17 5.56
N ASN A 252 -6.06 8.48 4.37
CA ASN A 252 -7.17 9.40 4.20
C ASN A 252 -8.35 8.69 3.53
N ILE A 253 -9.51 8.76 4.16
CA ILE A 253 -10.74 8.25 3.60
C ILE A 253 -11.90 9.18 3.91
N LYS A 254 -12.77 9.37 2.92
CA LYS A 254 -13.93 10.26 3.02
C LYS A 254 -15.03 9.68 3.91
N ASP A 255 -15.23 8.36 3.84
CA ASP A 255 -16.26 7.62 4.57
C ASP A 255 -15.76 6.19 4.87
N PHE A 256 -15.94 5.73 6.10
CA PHE A 256 -15.56 4.39 6.53
C PHE A 256 -16.35 3.29 5.81
N GLN A 257 -17.55 3.60 5.30
CA GLN A 257 -18.35 2.66 4.50
C GLN A 257 -17.64 2.18 3.23
N ILE A 258 -16.67 2.94 2.72
CA ILE A 258 -15.86 2.54 1.57
C ILE A 258 -15.09 1.25 1.87
N TYR A 259 -14.50 1.10 3.06
CA TYR A 259 -13.82 -0.14 3.43
C TYR A 259 -14.79 -1.33 3.45
N ILE A 260 -15.98 -1.14 4.02
CA ILE A 260 -16.99 -2.20 4.11
C ILE A 260 -17.45 -2.60 2.71
N ARG A 261 -17.75 -1.63 1.84
CA ARG A 261 -18.14 -1.86 0.44
C ARG A 261 -17.08 -2.64 -0.32
N ASP A 262 -15.82 -2.24 -0.20
CA ASP A 262 -14.71 -2.85 -0.93
C ASP A 262 -14.43 -4.29 -0.41
N VAL A 263 -14.60 -4.53 0.90
CA VAL A 263 -14.55 -5.88 1.48
C VAL A 263 -15.67 -6.75 0.94
N LEU A 264 -16.92 -6.24 0.91
CA LEU A 264 -18.05 -6.98 0.35
C LEU A 264 -17.83 -7.30 -1.13
N GLN A 265 -17.31 -6.33 -1.91
CA GLN A 265 -16.95 -6.56 -3.32
C GLN A 265 -15.93 -7.69 -3.49
N HIS A 266 -14.95 -7.81 -2.61
CA HIS A 266 -13.95 -8.89 -2.70
C HIS A 266 -14.52 -10.25 -2.26
N VAL A 267 -15.53 -10.24 -1.38
CA VAL A 267 -16.15 -11.46 -0.83
C VAL A 267 -17.21 -12.06 -1.76
N ASP A 268 -17.93 -11.22 -2.53
CA ASP A 268 -19.05 -11.62 -3.40
C ASP A 268 -18.62 -12.40 -4.65
#